data_AF-A0A7S0FC76-F1
#
_entry.id   AF-A0A7S0FC76-F1
#
_cell.length_a   1.000
_cell.length_b   1.000
_cell.length_c   1.000
_cell.angle_alpha   90.00
_cell.angle_beta   90.00
_cell.angle_gamma   90.00
#
_symmetry.space_group_name_H-M   'P 1'
#
loop_
_entity.id
_entity.type
_entity.pdbx_description
1 polymer ?
#
loop_
_entity_poly.entity_id
_entity_poly.type
_entity_poly.pdbx_seq_one_letter_code
_entity_poly.pdbx_strand_id
1 'polypeptide(L)'
;VLLWVVAVLGGLRADGAAAGWCERCRAMHVLPTTHSAAKAARALRVELLFGRGSGESYAMRVALALRGKMFGVLECRDAWGAPVILRAFAGKLAGAWERPGWAPPVGGPPEAITPFAAAQADVAEMTAVLEA
;
A
#
# COMPACT_ATOMS: atom_id res chain seq x y z
N VAL A 1 12.43 13.86 -7.13
CA VAL A 1 11.82 13.37 -5.88
C VAL A 1 10.35 13.15 -6.17
N LEU A 2 9.98 11.92 -6.50
CA LEU A 2 8.61 11.56 -6.84
C LEU A 2 7.83 11.35 -5.53
N LEU A 3 6.79 12.16 -5.32
CA LEU A 3 5.86 12.03 -4.21
C LEU A 3 4.79 10.98 -4.61
N TRP A 4 4.58 9.96 -3.77
CA TRP A 4 3.68 8.84 -4.07
C TRP A 4 2.36 8.93 -3.28
N VAL A 5 1.31 8.43 -3.91
CA VAL A 5 -0.11 8.57 -3.57
C VAL A 5 -0.65 7.28 -2.94
N VAL A 6 -1.25 7.36 -1.76
CA VAL A 6 -1.95 6.24 -1.10
C VAL A 6 -3.45 6.35 -1.33
N ALA A 7 -4.00 5.66 -2.33
CA ALA A 7 -5.46 5.52 -2.43
C ALA A 7 -5.97 4.64 -1.27
N VAL A 8 -6.59 5.26 -0.26
CA VAL A 8 -7.17 4.56 0.88
C VAL A 8 -8.56 4.05 0.48
N LEU A 9 -8.75 2.73 0.47
CA LEU A 9 -10.10 2.13 0.45
C LEU A 9 -10.73 2.30 1.84
N GLY A 10 -11.12 3.53 2.17
CA GLY A 10 -11.76 3.86 3.45
C GLY A 10 -11.66 5.33 3.83
N GLY A 11 -12.70 6.11 3.52
CA GLY A 11 -13.11 7.25 4.35
C GLY A 11 -12.36 8.58 4.21
N LEU A 12 -11.78 8.92 3.06
CA LEU A 12 -11.39 10.31 2.77
C LEU A 12 -12.54 11.06 2.06
N ARG A 13 -12.70 12.34 2.40
CA ARG A 13 -13.73 13.26 1.85
C ARG A 13 -13.74 13.20 0.31
N ALA A 14 -14.88 13.51 -0.30
CA ALA A 14 -15.21 13.32 -1.72
C ALA A 14 -14.18 13.84 -2.75
N ASP A 15 -13.22 14.68 -2.33
CA ASP A 15 -12.30 15.39 -3.22
C ASP A 15 -10.83 14.88 -3.15
N GLY A 16 -10.51 13.92 -2.26
CA GLY A 16 -9.15 13.40 -2.07
C GLY A 16 -9.08 11.87 -2.01
N ALA A 17 -8.27 11.25 -2.89
CA ALA A 17 -7.99 9.81 -2.89
C ALA A 17 -6.96 9.42 -1.82
N ALA A 18 -5.99 10.31 -1.63
CA ALA A 18 -4.83 10.14 -0.78
C ALA A 18 -4.44 11.49 -0.20
N ALA A 19 -3.92 11.50 1.02
CA ALA A 19 -3.26 12.67 1.58
C ALA A 19 -2.00 12.24 2.33
N GLY A 20 -0.99 13.11 2.36
CA GLY A 20 0.26 12.86 3.07
C GLY A 20 1.03 14.13 3.35
N TRP A 21 1.76 14.14 4.45
CA TRP A 21 2.69 15.21 4.79
C TRP A 21 3.98 15.06 3.97
N CYS A 22 4.48 16.17 3.43
CA CYS A 22 5.77 16.20 2.75
C CYS A 22 6.78 17.01 3.55
N GLU A 23 7.84 16.35 4.04
CA GLU A 23 8.93 17.01 4.78
C GLU A 23 9.65 18.08 3.95
N ARG A 24 9.76 17.88 2.63
CA ARG A 24 10.41 18.85 1.74
C ARG A 24 9.59 20.13 1.57
N CYS A 25 8.27 19.98 1.41
CA CYS A 25 7.36 21.10 1.19
C CYS A 25 6.83 21.71 2.49
N ARG A 26 6.96 20.98 3.61
CA ARG A 26 6.36 21.28 4.91
C ARG A 26 4.86 21.57 4.82
N ALA A 27 4.17 20.75 4.04
CA ALA A 27 2.75 20.91 3.79
C ALA A 27 2.05 19.56 3.63
N MET A 28 0.74 19.55 3.88
CA MET A 28 -0.15 18.45 3.51
C MET A 28 -0.41 18.49 2.00
N HIS A 29 -0.09 17.41 1.31
CA HIS A 29 -0.49 17.20 -0.07
C HIS A 29 -1.70 16.28 -0.12
N VAL A 30 -2.64 16.61 -1.00
CA VAL A 30 -3.79 15.78 -1.33
C VAL A 30 -3.72 15.45 -2.81
N LEU A 31 -4.03 14.21 -3.14
CA LEU A 31 -4.07 13.74 -4.52
C LEU A 31 -5.51 13.33 -4.84
N PRO A 32 -6.10 13.91 -5.89
CA PRO A 32 -7.48 13.62 -6.25
C PRO A 32 -7.60 12.21 -6.83
N THR A 33 -8.81 11.66 -6.79
CA THR A 33 -9.10 10.42 -7.51
C THR A 33 -9.44 10.76 -8.96
N THR A 34 -8.82 10.08 -9.92
CA THR A 34 -9.24 10.15 -11.34
C THR A 34 -10.18 9.01 -11.71
N HIS A 35 -10.97 9.18 -12.76
CA HIS A 35 -11.82 8.12 -13.29
C HIS A 35 -11.01 6.88 -13.70
N SER A 36 -9.84 7.11 -14.31
CA SER A 36 -8.90 6.07 -14.74
C SER A 36 -8.35 5.27 -13.53
N ALA A 37 -7.90 5.96 -12.48
CA ALA A 37 -7.46 5.31 -11.23
C ALA A 37 -8.59 4.53 -10.55
N ALA A 38 -9.80 5.09 -10.49
CA ALA A 38 -10.96 4.39 -9.91
C ALA A 38 -11.33 3.12 -10.71
N LYS A 39 -11.27 3.18 -12.04
CA LYS A 39 -11.48 2.01 -12.92
C LYS A 39 -10.39 0.96 -12.70
N ALA A 40 -9.13 1.37 -12.64
CA ALA A 40 -8.00 0.47 -12.39
C ALA A 40 -8.08 -0.18 -11.00
N ALA A 41 -8.48 0.55 -9.97
CA ALA A 41 -8.67 0.00 -8.62
C ALA A 41 -9.76 -1.08 -8.59
N ARG A 42 -10.87 -0.86 -9.31
CA ARG A 42 -11.93 -1.87 -9.45
C ARG A 42 -11.46 -3.10 -10.21
N ALA A 43 -10.69 -2.91 -11.28
CA ALA A 43 -10.10 -4.02 -12.04
C ALA A 43 -9.13 -4.84 -11.17
N LEU A 44 -8.23 -4.17 -10.43
CA LEU A 44 -7.32 -4.82 -9.50
C LEU A 44 -8.08 -5.61 -8.43
N ARG A 45 -9.18 -5.06 -7.88
CA ARG A 45 -10.02 -5.79 -6.92
C ARG A 45 -10.60 -7.08 -7.49
N VAL A 46 -11.06 -7.05 -8.74
CA VAL A 46 -11.57 -8.25 -9.43
C VAL A 46 -10.44 -9.25 -9.67
N GLU A 47 -9.27 -8.80 -10.12
CA GLU A 47 -8.07 -9.62 -10.29
C GLU A 47 -7.67 -10.29 -8.98
N LEU A 48 -7.62 -9.54 -7.87
CA LEU A 48 -7.24 -10.09 -6.57
C LEU A 48 -8.26 -11.07 -6.01
N LEU A 49 -9.55 -10.93 -6.33
CA LEU A 49 -10.60 -11.84 -5.85
C LEU A 49 -10.72 -13.12 -6.68
N PHE A 50 -10.56 -13.00 -7.99
CA PHE A 50 -10.95 -14.04 -8.96
C PHE A 50 -9.81 -14.48 -9.88
N GLY A 51 -8.65 -13.82 -9.82
CA GLY A 51 -7.48 -14.15 -10.62
C GLY A 51 -7.02 -15.58 -10.37
N ARG A 52 -6.95 -16.37 -11.45
CA ARG A 52 -6.44 -17.75 -11.41
C ARG A 52 -4.91 -17.72 -11.53
N GLY A 53 -4.18 -18.15 -10.50
CA GLY A 53 -2.73 -18.41 -10.61
C GLY A 53 -1.94 -18.42 -9.30
N SER A 54 -1.13 -19.47 -9.08
CA SER A 54 -0.10 -19.65 -8.04
C SER A 54 -0.52 -19.43 -6.56
N GLY A 55 0.29 -19.93 -5.61
CA GLY A 55 0.07 -19.72 -4.17
C GLY A 55 0.01 -18.24 -3.74
N GLU A 56 0.55 -17.34 -4.56
CA GLU A 56 0.48 -15.88 -4.35
C GLU A 56 -0.95 -15.33 -4.47
N SER A 57 -1.74 -15.79 -5.45
CA SER A 57 -3.14 -15.37 -5.59
C SER A 57 -3.95 -15.78 -4.37
N TYR A 58 -3.65 -16.93 -3.76
CA TYR A 58 -4.32 -17.36 -2.53
C TYR A 58 -4.04 -16.41 -1.35
N ALA A 59 -2.77 -16.07 -1.10
CA ALA A 59 -2.41 -15.14 -0.03
C ALA A 59 -3.05 -13.76 -0.22
N MET A 60 -3.10 -13.24 -1.45
CA MET A 60 -3.77 -12.00 -1.79
C MET A 60 -5.29 -12.08 -1.54
N ARG A 61 -5.93 -13.17 -1.95
CA ARG A 61 -7.37 -13.41 -1.70
C ARG A 61 -7.70 -13.46 -0.21
N VAL A 62 -6.90 -14.19 0.56
CA VAL A 62 -7.05 -14.27 2.02
C VAL A 62 -6.86 -12.89 2.65
N ALA A 63 -5.81 -12.16 2.26
CA ALA A 63 -5.54 -10.82 2.77
C ALA A 63 -6.70 -9.84 2.47
N LEU A 64 -7.33 -9.96 1.30
CA LEU A 64 -8.50 -9.16 0.94
C LEU A 64 -9.76 -9.59 1.72
N ALA A 65 -9.97 -10.90 1.89
CA ALA A 65 -11.12 -11.46 2.58
C ALA A 65 -11.12 -11.13 4.08
N LEU A 66 -9.95 -11.13 4.71
CA LEU A 66 -9.76 -10.77 6.12
C LEU A 66 -9.85 -9.26 6.37
N ARG A 67 -10.07 -8.43 5.34
CA ARG A 67 -10.20 -6.96 5.38
C ARG A 67 -9.03 -6.18 6.03
N GLY A 68 -7.94 -6.85 6.40
CA GLY A 68 -6.79 -6.22 7.06
C GLY A 68 -5.75 -5.62 6.09
N LYS A 69 -5.85 -5.89 4.79
CA LYS A 69 -4.85 -5.46 3.80
C LYS A 69 -5.36 -4.38 2.87
N MET A 70 -4.59 -3.30 2.75
CA MET A 70 -4.87 -2.24 1.79
C MET A 70 -4.10 -2.49 0.48
N PHE A 71 -4.81 -2.42 -0.64
CA PHE A 71 -4.28 -2.42 -1.99
C PHE A 71 -4.70 -1.11 -2.68
N GLY A 72 -3.81 -0.54 -3.47
CA GLY A 72 -4.05 0.72 -4.16
C GLY A 72 -3.44 0.73 -5.55
N VAL A 73 -3.90 1.69 -6.36
CA VAL A 73 -3.31 1.99 -7.66
C VAL A 73 -2.94 3.46 -7.74
N LEU A 74 -1.94 3.78 -8.55
CA LEU A 74 -1.55 5.13 -8.89
C LEU A 74 -1.47 5.28 -10.40
N GLU A 75 -2.27 6.20 -10.94
CA GLU A 75 -2.09 6.71 -12.30
C GLU A 75 -0.95 7.72 -12.33
N CYS A 76 0.02 7.49 -13.22
CA CYS A 76 1.18 8.35 -13.38
C CYS A 76 1.63 8.37 -14.85
N ARG A 77 2.74 9.06 -15.11
CA ARG A 77 3.40 9.06 -16.41
C ARG A 77 4.81 8.51 -16.27
N ASP A 78 5.23 7.73 -17.25
CA ASP A 78 6.60 7.24 -17.31
C ASP A 78 7.58 8.35 -17.76
N ALA A 79 8.85 7.98 -17.94
CA ALA A 79 9.90 8.89 -18.36
C ALA A 79 9.67 9.51 -19.75
N TRP A 80 8.80 8.91 -20.58
CA TRP A 80 8.44 9.39 -21.91
C TRP A 80 7.08 10.11 -21.92
N GLY A 81 6.48 10.30 -20.74
CA GLY A 81 5.18 10.95 -20.60
C GLY A 81 4.00 10.03 -20.89
N ALA A 82 4.20 8.73 -21.17
CA ALA A 82 3.13 7.80 -21.44
C ALA A 82 2.39 7.44 -20.15
N PRO A 83 1.04 7.28 -20.18
CA PRO A 83 0.27 6.95 -19.01
C PRO A 83 0.60 5.53 -18.54
N VAL A 84 0.86 5.38 -17.24
CA VAL A 84 1.12 4.09 -16.59
C VAL A 84 0.32 3.97 -15.29
N ILE A 85 -0.15 2.75 -15.00
CA ILE A 85 -0.81 2.43 -13.74
C ILE A 85 0.13 1.58 -12.90
N LEU A 86 0.39 2.04 -11.69
CA LEU A 86 1.18 1.31 -10.72
C LEU A 86 0.26 0.73 -9.65
N ARG A 87 0.61 -0.45 -9.14
CA ARG A 87 -0.13 -1.14 -8.08
C ARG A 87 0.71 -1.25 -6.83
N ALA A 88 0.12 -1.07 -5.65
CA ALA A 88 0.81 -1.10 -4.37
C ALA A 88 -0.04 -1.80 -3.30
N PHE A 89 0.61 -2.25 -2.24
CA PHE A 89 -0.03 -2.81 -1.05
C PHE A 89 0.62 -2.26 0.23
N ALA A 90 -0.14 -2.19 1.33
CA ALA A 90 0.37 -1.66 2.60
C ALA A 90 0.91 -2.78 3.50
N GLY A 91 2.18 -2.68 3.94
CA GLY A 91 2.83 -3.68 4.81
C GLY A 91 3.31 -4.93 4.05
N LYS A 92 3.84 -5.94 4.74
CA LYS A 92 4.26 -7.21 4.12
C LYS A 92 3.10 -8.00 3.52
N LEU A 93 3.25 -8.49 2.30
CA LEU A 93 2.31 -9.41 1.66
C LEU A 93 2.96 -10.79 1.59
N ALA A 94 2.34 -11.79 2.22
CA ALA A 94 2.93 -13.12 2.38
C ALA A 94 4.38 -13.08 2.91
N GLY A 95 4.65 -12.18 3.87
CA GLY A 95 5.98 -11.99 4.47
C GLY A 95 6.96 -11.13 3.67
N ALA A 96 6.63 -10.72 2.43
CA ALA A 96 7.53 -9.94 1.58
C ALA A 96 7.13 -8.47 1.47
N TRP A 97 8.13 -7.58 1.44
CA TRP A 97 7.96 -6.15 1.15
C TRP A 97 7.90 -5.85 -0.35
N GLU A 98 8.62 -6.64 -1.16
CA GLU A 98 8.73 -6.47 -2.61
C GLU A 98 8.08 -7.64 -3.35
N ARG A 99 7.39 -7.34 -4.45
CA ARG A 99 6.80 -8.34 -5.36
C ARG A 99 6.95 -7.89 -6.81
N PRO A 100 7.33 -8.78 -7.75
CA PRO A 100 7.39 -8.44 -9.17
C PRO A 100 6.07 -7.85 -9.69
N GLY A 101 6.19 -6.76 -10.46
CA GLY A 101 5.05 -6.03 -11.00
C GLY A 101 4.28 -5.16 -9.98
N TRP A 102 4.71 -5.09 -8.72
CA TRP A 102 4.20 -4.13 -7.75
C TRP A 102 5.19 -2.98 -7.57
N ALA A 103 4.69 -1.81 -7.17
CA ALA A 103 5.53 -0.69 -6.81
C ALA A 103 6.43 -1.08 -5.62
N PRO A 104 7.73 -0.72 -5.64
CA PRO A 104 8.62 -1.02 -4.54
C PRO A 104 8.22 -0.24 -3.28
N PRO A 105 8.68 -0.67 -2.09
CA PRO A 105 8.52 0.07 -0.85
C PRO A 105 9.01 1.51 -1.00
N VAL A 106 8.22 2.45 -0.49
CA VAL A 106 8.62 3.86 -0.43
C VAL A 106 9.39 4.05 0.87
N GLY A 107 10.72 4.04 0.77
CA GLY A 107 11.64 4.07 1.91
C GLY A 107 12.25 2.71 2.22
N GLY A 108 13.07 2.67 3.28
CA GLY A 108 13.61 1.41 3.78
C GLY A 108 12.53 0.57 4.47
N PRO A 109 12.72 -0.76 4.58
CA PRO A 109 11.87 -1.59 5.41
C PRO A 109 11.87 -1.04 6.85
N PRO A 110 10.73 -0.99 7.55
CA PRO A 110 10.66 -0.50 8.92
C PRO A 110 11.67 -1.18 9.85
N GLU A 111 11.99 -2.45 9.60
CA GLU A 111 12.99 -3.20 10.36
C GLU A 111 14.42 -2.64 10.25
N ALA A 112 14.72 -1.86 9.21
CA ALA A 112 15.99 -1.15 9.07
C ALA A 112 16.03 0.16 9.88
N ILE A 113 14.92 0.58 10.50
CA ILE A 113 14.81 1.78 11.33
C ILE A 113 14.98 1.37 12.78
N THR A 114 16.15 1.64 13.39
CA THR A 114 16.50 1.17 14.74
C THR A 114 15.42 1.45 15.81
N PRO A 115 14.81 2.66 15.88
CA PRO A 115 13.71 2.92 16.81
C PRO A 115 12.50 1.99 16.63
N PHE A 116 12.20 1.58 15.39
CA PHE A 116 11.07 0.70 15.10
C PHE A 116 11.34 -0.74 15.60
N ALA A 117 12.56 -1.23 15.42
CA ALA A 117 12.94 -2.56 15.89
C ALA A 117 12.89 -2.67 17.42
N ALA A 118 13.33 -1.62 18.14
CA ALA A 118 13.21 -1.55 19.59
C ALA A 118 11.74 -1.54 20.04
N ALA A 119 10.91 -0.69 19.42
CA ALA A 119 9.48 -0.63 19.72
C ALA A 119 8.75 -1.97 19.46
N GLN A 120 9.16 -2.74 18.44
CA GLN A 120 8.60 -4.07 18.21
C GLN A 120 8.95 -5.07 19.33
N ALA A 121 10.16 -4.99 19.88
CA ALA A 121 10.56 -5.84 21.01
C ALA A 121 9.72 -5.53 22.25
N ASP A 122 9.51 -4.24 22.55
CA ASP A 122 8.66 -3.80 23.67
C ASP A 122 7.22 -4.31 23.52
N VAL A 123 6.65 -4.21 22.31
CA VAL A 123 5.30 -4.73 22.02
C VAL A 123 5.22 -6.25 22.20
N ALA A 124 6.26 -6.99 21.77
CA ALA A 124 6.32 -8.43 21.92
C ALA A 124 6.38 -8.86 23.39
N GLU A 125 7.18 -8.16 24.21
CA GLU A 125 7.25 -8.37 25.66
C GLU A 125 5.90 -8.11 26.33
N MET A 126 5.26 -6.98 26.02
CA MET A 126 3.92 -6.65 26.55
C MET A 126 2.87 -7.69 26.15
N THR A 127 2.95 -8.23 24.94
CA THR A 127 2.01 -9.26 24.46
C THR A 127 2.19 -10.57 25.23
N ALA A 128 3.44 -11.00 25.48
CA ALA A 128 3.71 -12.21 26.25
C ALA A 128 3.17 -12.15 27.68
N VAL A 129 3.15 -10.96 28.30
CA VAL A 129 2.54 -10.75 29.63
C VAL A 129 1.02 -10.95 29.60
N LEU A 130 0.35 -10.58 28.51
CA LEU A 130 -1.11 -10.73 28.39
C LEU A 130 -1.55 -12.17 28.07
N GLU A 131 -0.65 -12.97 27.52
CA GLU A 131 -0.91 -14.37 27.15
C GLU A 131 -0.52 -15.38 28.25
N ALA A 132 0.05 -14.91 29.36
CA ALA A 132 0.43 -15.70 30.54
C ALA A 132 -0.71 -15.83 31.57
#